data_AF-A0A143G9A6-F1
#
_entry.id   AF-A0A143G9A6-F1
#
_cell.length_a   1.000
_cell.length_b   1.000
_cell.length_c   1.000
_cell.angle_alpha   90.00
_cell.angle_beta   90.00
_cell.angle_gamma   90.00
#
_symmetry.space_group_name_H-M   'P 1'
#
loop_
_entity.id
_entity.type
_entity.pdbx_description
1 polymer ?
#
loop_
_entity_poly.entity_id
_entity_poly.type
_entity_poly.pdbx_seq_one_letter_code
_entity_poly.pdbx_strand_id
1 'polypeptide(L)'
;MELFIIASILVLVFILLIKPLREILIWFITDIIIPCFRFILNYVLLYLVKVFKDILQNHFAILKNMTTSRAIIFPTLEDQRKERDKAMNRK
;
A
#
# COMPACT_ATOMS: atom_id res chain seq x y z
N MET A 1 10.56 2.51 31.27
CA MET A 1 10.64 3.11 29.91
C MET A 1 11.56 4.32 29.90
N GLU A 2 11.31 5.33 30.72
CA GLU A 2 12.11 6.56 30.80
C GLU A 2 13.59 6.30 31.09
N LEU A 3 13.91 5.43 32.06
CA LEU A 3 15.29 5.06 32.38
C LEU A 3 16.03 4.43 31.19
N PHE A 4 15.31 3.65 30.37
CA PHE A 4 15.85 2.97 29.19
C PHE A 4 16.13 3.97 28.07
N ILE A 5 15.22 4.94 27.90
CA ILE A 5 15.38 6.04 26.94
C ILE A 5 16.60 6.89 27.33
N ILE A 6 16.71 7.29 28.60
CA ILE A 6 17.83 8.09 29.11
C ILE A 6 19.16 7.32 28.94
N ALA A 7 19.18 6.02 29.28
CA ALA A 7 20.37 5.18 29.10
C ALA A 7 20.78 5.08 27.62
N SER A 8 19.81 4.91 26.71
CA SER A 8 20.09 4.83 25.27
C SER A 8 20.64 6.14 24.70
N ILE A 9 20.14 7.29 25.17
CA ILE A 9 20.64 8.62 24.77
C ILE A 9 22.07 8.82 25.27
N LEU A 10 22.37 8.45 26.52
CA LEU A 10 23.72 8.54 27.08
C LEU A 10 24.73 7.70 26.30
N VAL A 11 24.36 6.47 25.92
CA VAL A 11 25.19 5.60 25.08
C VAL A 11 25.44 6.24 23.72
N LEU A 12 24.40 6.82 23.09
CA LEU A 12 24.55 7.51 21.81
C LEU A 12 25.51 8.70 21.90
N VAL A 13 25.39 9.51 22.96
CA VAL A 13 26.30 10.64 23.21
C VAL A 13 27.75 10.16 23.36
N PHE A 14 27.98 9.07 24.10
CA PHE A 14 29.31 8.46 24.24
C PHE A 14 29.89 7.99 22.91
N ILE A 15 29.09 7.35 22.07
CA ILE A 15 29.48 6.90 20.73
C ILE A 15 29.90 8.11 19.86
N LEU A 16 29.22 9.24 19.98
CA LEU A 16 29.52 10.45 19.21
C LEU A 16 30.83 11.15 19.65
N LEU A 17 31.25 10.98 20.91
CA LEU A 17 32.49 11.57 21.43
C LEU A 17 33.75 10.88 20.86
N ILE A 18 33.66 9.58 20.58
CA ILE A 18 34.77 8.78 20.06
C ILE A 18 34.80 8.89 18.53
N LYS A 19 35.82 9.58 17.98
CA LYS A 19 35.99 9.81 16.53
C LYS A 19 35.69 8.60 15.62
N PRO A 20 36.35 7.44 15.81
CA PRO A 20 36.13 6.30 14.91
C PRO A 20 34.69 5.74 14.98
N LEU A 21 34.08 5.76 16.16
CA LEU A 21 32.69 5.29 16.32
C LEU A 21 31.70 6.25 15.66
N ARG A 22 31.94 7.55 15.75
CA ARG A 22 31.12 8.56 15.07
C ARG A 22 31.20 8.41 13.56
N GLU A 23 32.38 8.19 13.00
CA GLU A 23 32.56 7.99 11.55
C GLU A 23 31.85 6.73 11.05
N ILE A 24 31.95 5.62 11.79
CA ILE A 24 31.19 4.38 11.50
C ILE A 24 29.68 4.63 11.55
N LEU A 25 29.20 5.38 12.56
CA LEU A 25 27.78 5.69 12.69
C LEU A 25 27.29 6.55 11.52
N ILE A 26 28.06 7.56 11.12
CA ILE A 26 27.73 8.40 9.96
C ILE A 26 27.69 7.53 8.70
N TRP A 27 28.71 6.72 8.46
CA TRP A 27 28.78 5.81 7.32
C TRP A 27 27.58 4.85 7.27
N PHE A 28 27.23 4.26 8.42
CA PHE A 28 26.07 3.38 8.53
C PHE A 28 24.77 4.11 8.16
N ILE A 29 24.59 5.34 8.63
CA ILE A 29 23.40 6.13 8.30
C ILE A 29 23.38 6.48 6.81
N THR A 30 24.49 7.01 6.26
CA THR A 30 24.55 7.52 4.89
C THR A 30 24.47 6.43 3.85
N ASP A 31 25.15 5.31 4.08
CA ASP A 31 25.38 4.29 3.06
C ASP A 31 24.44 3.10 3.20
N ILE A 32 23.77 2.94 4.36
CA ILE A 32 22.84 1.83 4.60
C ILE A 32 21.43 2.35 4.87
N ILE A 33 21.23 3.18 5.90
CA ILE A 33 19.87 3.59 6.31
C ILE A 33 19.19 4.44 5.23
N ILE A 34 19.86 5.52 4.78
CA ILE A 34 19.30 6.43 3.77
C ILE A 34 18.91 5.71 2.47
N PRO A 35 19.78 4.90 1.83
CA PRO A 35 19.42 4.21 0.60
C PRO A 35 18.31 3.17 0.82
N CYS A 36 18.33 2.44 1.94
CA CYS A 36 17.25 1.51 2.29
C CYS A 36 15.91 2.23 2.42
N PHE A 37 15.88 3.35 3.15
CA PHE A 37 14.68 4.17 3.31
C PHE A 37 14.19 4.74 1.97
N ARG A 38 15.10 5.23 1.12
CA ARG A 38 14.76 5.69 -0.24
C ARG A 38 14.16 4.58 -1.09
N PHE A 39 14.69 3.36 -1.00
CA PHE A 39 14.15 2.21 -1.72
C PHE A 39 12.72 1.88 -1.27
N ILE A 40 12.50 1.80 0.04
CA ILE A 40 11.17 1.54 0.61
C ILE A 40 10.19 2.63 0.21
N LEU A 41 10.59 3.90 0.32
CA LEU A 41 9.73 5.03 -0.03
C LEU A 41 9.35 5.01 -1.51
N ASN A 42 10.31 4.75 -2.41
CA ASN A 42 10.03 4.61 -3.84
C ASN A 42 9.07 3.45 -4.13
N TYR A 43 9.26 2.31 -3.47
CA TYR A 43 8.38 1.15 -3.61
C TYR A 43 6.94 1.48 -3.16
N VAL A 44 6.80 2.08 -1.98
CA VAL A 44 5.49 2.50 -1.44
C VAL A 44 4.83 3.53 -2.36
N LEU A 45 5.58 4.48 -2.90
CA LEU A 45 5.07 5.50 -3.80
C LEU A 45 4.56 4.88 -5.11
N LEU A 46 5.32 3.95 -5.71
CA LEU A 46 4.89 3.22 -6.89
C LEU A 46 3.62 2.39 -6.63
N TYR A 47 3.56 1.73 -5.48
CA TYR A 47 2.38 0.98 -5.06
C TYR A 47 1.17 1.91 -4.92
N LEU A 48 1.33 3.06 -4.30
CA LEU A 48 0.26 4.05 -4.12
C LEU A 48 -0.26 4.57 -5.46
N VAL A 49 0.63 4.86 -6.41
CA VAL A 49 0.24 5.25 -7.78
C VAL A 49 -0.55 4.14 -8.48
N LYS A 50 -0.12 2.88 -8.33
CA LYS A 50 -0.84 1.73 -8.88
C LYS A 50 -2.25 1.63 -8.28
N VAL A 51 -2.37 1.65 -6.95
CA VAL A 51 -3.67 1.58 -6.27
C VAL A 51 -4.58 2.72 -6.71
N PHE A 52 -4.05 3.94 -6.81
CA PHE A 52 -4.83 5.09 -7.28
C PHE A 52 -5.34 4.91 -8.71
N LYS A 53 -4.49 4.39 -9.61
CA LYS A 53 -4.89 4.05 -10.98
C LYS A 53 -6.01 3.01 -11.00
N ASP A 54 -5.89 1.94 -10.21
CA ASP A 54 -6.89 0.87 -10.13
C ASP A 54 -8.23 1.42 -9.60
N ILE A 55 -8.19 2.29 -8.59
CA ILE A 55 -9.38 2.98 -8.07
C ILE A 55 -10.05 3.81 -9.18
N LEU A 56 -9.30 4.63 -9.92
CA LEU A 56 -9.86 5.44 -11.01
C LEU A 56 -10.47 4.57 -12.12
N GLN A 57 -9.80 3.48 -12.50
CA GLN A 57 -10.33 2.56 -13.51
C GLN A 57 -11.65 1.92 -13.06
N ASN A 58 -11.74 1.52 -11.79
CA ASN A 58 -12.98 0.96 -11.23
C ASN A 58 -14.10 2.00 -11.21
N HIS A 59 -13.81 3.24 -10.82
CA HIS A 59 -14.81 4.31 -10.84
C HIS A 59 -15.28 4.61 -12.26
N PHE A 60 -14.36 4.63 -13.23
CA PHE A 60 -14.72 4.81 -14.63
C PHE A 60 -15.57 3.66 -15.16
N ALA A 61 -15.27 2.41 -14.77
CA ALA A 61 -16.08 1.25 -15.13
C ALA A 61 -17.50 1.34 -14.54
N ILE A 62 -17.64 1.77 -13.29
CA ILE A 62 -18.95 1.99 -12.65
C ILE A 62 -19.72 3.09 -13.38
N LEU A 63 -19.10 4.24 -13.65
CA LEU A 63 -19.74 5.35 -14.37
C LEU A 63 -20.16 4.93 -15.79
N LYS A 64 -19.32 4.16 -16.48
CA LYS A 64 -19.66 3.58 -17.78
C LYS A 64 -20.87 2.66 -17.66
N ASN A 65 -20.91 1.78 -16.66
CA ASN A 65 -22.04 0.87 -16.45
C ASN A 65 -23.33 1.61 -16.08
N MET A 66 -23.25 2.72 -15.35
CA MET A 66 -24.41 3.56 -15.01
C MET A 66 -24.97 4.31 -16.22
N THR A 67 -24.11 4.72 -17.16
CA THR A 67 -24.51 5.45 -18.37
C THR A 67 -24.84 4.53 -19.55
N THR A 68 -24.50 3.24 -19.46
CA THR A 68 -24.83 2.24 -20.47
C THR A 68 -26.30 1.82 -20.36
N SER A 69 -26.99 1.73 -21.50
CA SER A 69 -28.39 1.25 -21.56
C SER A 69 -28.52 -0.13 -20.92
N ARG A 70 -29.58 -0.35 -20.12
CA ARG A 70 -29.89 -1.64 -19.46
C ARG A 70 -29.94 -2.84 -20.41
N ALA A 71 -30.15 -2.61 -21.72
CA ALA A 71 -30.14 -3.65 -22.74
C ALA A 71 -28.73 -4.21 -23.05
N ILE A 72 -27.67 -3.52 -22.63
CA ILE A 72 -26.26 -3.89 -22.88
C ILE A 72 -25.52 -4.22 -21.56
N ILE A 73 -26.17 -4.01 -20.41
CA ILE A 73 -25.62 -4.38 -19.11
C ILE A 73 -25.60 -5.91 -19.05
N PHE A 74 -24.41 -6.49 -18.91
CA PHE A 74 -24.22 -7.93 -18.73
C PHE A 74 -25.16 -8.48 -17.65
N PRO A 75 -25.70 -9.70 -17.82
CA PRO A 75 -26.66 -10.27 -16.88
C PRO A 75 -26.11 -10.17 -15.46
N THR A 76 -26.87 -9.53 -14.59
CA THR A 76 -26.50 -9.40 -13.19
C THR A 76 -26.60 -10.76 -12.50
N LEU A 77 -25.96 -10.93 -11.34
CA LEU A 77 -26.11 -12.15 -10.54
C LEU A 77 -27.59 -12.46 -10.23
N GLU A 78 -28.45 -11.43 -10.15
CA GLU A 78 -29.90 -11.54 -9.97
C GLU A 78 -30.60 -12.14 -11.21
N ASP A 79 -30.16 -11.77 -12.41
CA ASP A 79 -30.72 -12.28 -13.68
C ASP A 79 -30.37 -13.75 -13.87
N GLN A 80 -29.14 -14.13 -13.55
CA GLN A 80 -28.70 -15.54 -13.54
C GLN A 80 -29.47 -16.36 -12.48
N ARG A 81 -29.74 -15.76 -11.32
CA ARG A 81 -30.53 -16.41 -10.26
C ARG A 81 -31.97 -16.64 -10.69
N LYS A 82 -32.62 -15.66 -11.31
CA LYS A 82 -33.98 -15.79 -11.85
C LYS A 82 -34.09 -16.84 -12.96
N GLU A 83 -33.13 -16.90 -13.88
CA GLU A 83 -33.13 -17.95 -14.91
C GLU A 83 -32.93 -19.34 -14.31
N ARG A 84 -32.00 -19.49 -13.36
CA ARG A 84 -31.75 -20.76 -12.67
C ARG A 84 -32.98 -21.24 -11.89
N ASP A 85 -33.62 -20.35 -11.15
CA ASP A 85 -34.80 -20.70 -10.35
C ASP A 85 -36.00 -21.03 -11.24
N LYS A 86 -36.13 -20.39 -12.41
CA LYS A 86 -37.13 -20.71 -13.44
C LYS A 86 -36.86 -22.06 -14.13
N ALA A 87 -35.60 -22.47 -14.27
CA ALA A 87 -35.22 -23.78 -14.78
C ALA A 87 -35.45 -24.91 -13.75
N MET A 88 -35.23 -24.64 -12.46
CA MET A 88 -35.54 -25.61 -11.38
C MET A 88 -37.04 -25.86 -11.22
N ASN A 89 -37.86 -24.80 -11.26
CA ASN A 89 -39.32 -24.92 -11.10
C ASN A 89 -40.05 -25.47 -12.35
N ARG A 90 -39.32 -25.85 -13.40
CA ARG A 90 -39.85 -26.52 -14.60
C ARG A 90 -39.71 -28.05 -14.56
N LYS A 91 -39.08 -28.60 -13.51
CA LYS A 91 -39.07 -30.04 -13.21
C LYS A 91 -40.17 -30.37 -12.21
#